data_AF-A0A2M9R7J4-F1
#
_entry.id   AF-A0A2M9R7J4-F1
#
_cell.length_a   1.000
_cell.length_b   1.000
_cell.length_c   1.000
_cell.angle_alpha   90.00
_cell.angle_beta   90.00
_cell.angle_gamma   90.00
#
_symmetry.space_group_name_H-M   'P 1'
#
loop_
_entity.id
_entity.type
_entity.pdbx_description
1 polymer ?
#
loop_
_entity_poly.entity_id
_entity_poly.type
_entity_poly.pdbx_seq_one_letter_code
_entity_poly.pdbx_strand_id
1 'polypeptide(L)'
;MEIYGRNLGGIVVIKKINEDIHRVVFATDFGNKLLDFEISSDSFKVNFFVDGMDNKRFLKALEDDFRMLLQPVYAIDKTFVGKNEIIYGSEQNSGNIYLFENKEDKFLYKMIFARKSKEKITFEFQNKKDTFAEHIGIIHHNMPFTIQLIKI
;
A
#
# COMPACT_ATOMS: atom_id res chain seq x y z
N MET A 1 -1.63 9.92 8.41
CA MET A 1 -1.31 8.57 8.88
C MET A 1 -1.66 8.48 10.35
N GLU A 2 -2.35 7.45 10.80
CA GLU A 2 -2.68 7.25 12.21
C GLU A 2 -1.94 6.02 12.74
N ILE A 3 -1.11 6.20 13.76
CA ILE A 3 -0.32 5.13 14.38
C ILE A 3 -0.57 5.13 15.89
N TYR A 4 -1.09 4.02 16.44
CA TYR A 4 -1.35 3.87 17.88
C TYR A 4 -2.14 5.05 18.50
N GLY A 5 -3.14 5.57 17.77
CA GLY A 5 -3.98 6.70 18.19
C GLY A 5 -3.32 8.08 18.06
N ARG A 6 -2.14 8.17 17.41
CA ARG A 6 -1.48 9.44 17.08
C ARG A 6 -1.64 9.72 15.59
N ASN A 7 -2.19 10.89 15.27
CA ASN A 7 -2.25 11.38 13.91
C ASN A 7 -0.92 12.06 13.54
N LEU A 8 -0.22 11.47 12.58
CA LEU A 8 0.92 12.05 11.89
C LEU A 8 0.45 12.53 10.52
N GLY A 9 0.27 13.83 10.40
CA GLY A 9 0.07 14.53 9.13
C GLY A 9 1.42 14.84 8.47
N GLY A 10 1.43 14.90 7.15
CA GLY A 10 2.64 15.15 6.39
C GLY A 10 2.49 14.87 4.90
N ILE A 11 3.61 14.98 4.21
CA ILE A 11 3.74 14.74 2.77
C ILE A 11 4.42 13.39 2.57
N VAL A 12 3.91 12.62 1.61
CA VAL A 12 4.56 11.39 1.11
C VAL A 12 5.02 11.64 -0.32
N VAL A 13 6.29 11.36 -0.58
CA VAL A 13 6.89 11.43 -1.91
C VAL A 13 7.34 10.04 -2.31
N ILE A 14 6.78 9.52 -3.40
CA ILE A 14 7.18 8.25 -4.00
C ILE A 14 7.90 8.56 -5.31
N LYS A 15 9.15 8.15 -5.42
CA LYS A 15 9.97 8.35 -6.61
C LYS A 15 10.44 6.99 -7.15
N LYS A 16 10.15 6.71 -8.42
CA LYS A 16 10.76 5.60 -9.16
C LYS A 16 12.24 5.92 -9.42
N ILE A 17 13.15 5.15 -8.85
CA ILE A 17 14.61 5.32 -9.01
C ILE A 17 15.06 4.60 -10.28
N ASN A 18 14.57 3.38 -10.49
CA ASN A 18 14.71 2.60 -11.71
C ASN A 18 13.48 1.68 -11.87
N GLU A 19 13.53 0.67 -12.74
CA GLU A 19 12.38 -0.21 -13.00
C GLU A 19 11.88 -0.96 -11.75
N ASP A 20 12.79 -1.36 -10.87
CA ASP A 20 12.49 -2.24 -9.72
C ASP A 20 12.54 -1.51 -8.38
N ILE A 21 13.23 -0.37 -8.29
CA ILE A 21 13.48 0.34 -7.04
C ILE A 21 12.68 1.63 -6.99
N HIS A 22 11.91 1.76 -5.91
CA HIS A 22 11.20 2.98 -5.54
C HIS A 22 11.77 3.53 -4.24
N ARG A 23 11.85 4.86 -4.13
CA ARG A 23 12.17 5.56 -2.89
C ARG A 23 10.92 6.25 -2.36
N VAL A 24 10.59 5.99 -1.11
CA VAL A 24 9.45 6.57 -0.41
C VAL A 24 9.98 7.44 0.73
N VAL A 25 9.55 8.69 0.75
CA VAL A 25 9.91 9.66 1.79
C VAL A 25 8.64 10.20 2.43
N PHE A 26 8.54 10.03 3.75
CA PHE A 26 7.56 10.69 4.58
C PHE A 26 8.23 11.90 5.24
N ALA A 27 7.61 13.06 5.09
CA ALA A 27 8.06 14.31 5.71
C ALA A 27 6.89 15.01 6.40
N THR A 28 7.19 15.83 7.41
CA THR A 28 6.19 16.76 7.95
C THR A 28 5.87 17.85 6.93
N ASP A 29 4.79 18.60 7.15
CA ASP A 29 4.42 19.75 6.30
C ASP A 29 5.50 20.85 6.28
N PHE A 30 6.41 20.84 7.27
CA PHE A 30 7.56 21.75 7.36
C PHE A 30 8.82 21.21 6.68
N GLY A 31 8.75 20.07 5.99
CA GLY A 31 9.84 19.49 5.20
C GLY A 31 10.85 18.65 6.01
N ASN A 32 10.64 18.44 7.31
CA ASN A 32 11.48 17.54 8.10
C ASN A 32 11.17 16.09 7.73
N LYS A 33 12.19 15.32 7.35
CA LYS A 33 12.03 13.89 7.08
C LYS A 33 11.67 13.15 8.37
N LEU A 34 10.67 12.27 8.28
CA LEU A 34 10.27 11.34 9.33
C LEU A 34 10.75 9.93 9.02
N LEU A 35 10.62 9.53 7.75
CA LEU A 35 11.02 8.23 7.26
C LEU A 35 11.44 8.33 5.79
N ASP A 36 12.47 7.58 5.42
CA ASP A 36 13.05 7.53 4.08
C ASP A 36 13.50 6.09 3.83
N PHE A 37 12.91 5.41 2.86
CA PHE A 37 13.33 4.05 2.49
C PHE A 37 13.31 3.82 0.99
N GLU A 38 14.11 2.86 0.57
CA GLU A 38 14.11 2.27 -0.77
C GLU A 38 13.48 0.88 -0.68
N ILE A 39 12.66 0.56 -1.67
CA ILE A 39 11.95 -0.72 -1.75
C ILE A 39 11.96 -1.26 -3.17
N SER A 40 12.17 -2.57 -3.28
CA SER A 40 11.99 -3.36 -4.49
C SER A 40 11.15 -4.61 -4.20
N SER A 41 10.99 -5.46 -5.20
CA SER A 41 10.36 -6.78 -5.08
C SER A 41 11.02 -7.65 -3.99
N ASP A 42 12.33 -7.50 -3.78
CA ASP A 42 13.15 -8.35 -2.92
C ASP A 42 13.93 -7.62 -1.82
N SER A 43 14.03 -6.30 -1.87
CA SER A 43 14.83 -5.51 -0.92
C SER A 43 14.02 -4.42 -0.23
N PHE A 44 14.44 -4.08 0.99
CA PHE A 44 13.91 -2.98 1.77
C PHE A 44 15.05 -2.35 2.58
N LYS A 45 15.37 -1.10 2.25
CA LYS A 45 16.50 -0.38 2.85
C LYS A 45 15.99 0.93 3.45
N VAL A 46 16.11 1.05 4.77
CA VAL A 46 15.80 2.29 5.48
C VAL A 46 17.00 3.22 5.42
N ASN A 47 16.84 4.37 4.77
CA ASN A 47 17.87 5.41 4.65
C ASN A 47 17.84 6.38 5.83
N PHE A 48 16.64 6.66 6.37
CA PHE A 48 16.45 7.52 7.54
C PHE A 48 15.17 7.13 8.25
N PHE A 49 15.20 7.19 9.58
CA PHE A 49 14.02 7.00 10.39
C PHE A 49 14.16 7.80 11.68
N VAL A 50 13.14 8.59 12.01
CA VAL A 50 13.17 9.43 13.21
C VAL A 50 13.10 8.57 14.47
N ASP A 51 13.99 8.84 15.42
CA ASP A 51 14.05 8.13 16.71
C ASP A 51 12.71 8.24 17.46
N GLY A 52 12.32 7.15 18.13
CA GLY A 52 11.08 7.05 18.90
C GLY A 52 9.88 6.45 18.17
N MET A 53 10.02 6.11 16.88
CA MET A 53 9.04 5.32 16.12
C MET A 53 9.49 3.87 15.85
N ASP A 54 10.67 3.45 16.37
CA ASP A 54 11.33 2.18 16.00
C ASP A 54 10.68 0.97 16.62
N ASN A 55 9.56 0.62 16.01
CA ASN A 55 8.97 -0.69 16.14
C ASN A 55 9.28 -1.45 14.85
N LYS A 56 10.13 -2.49 14.95
CA LYS A 56 10.39 -3.43 13.85
C LYS A 56 9.10 -3.91 13.16
N ARG A 57 7.98 -4.00 13.90
CA ARG A 57 6.66 -4.36 13.35
C ARG A 57 6.08 -3.28 12.43
N PHE A 58 6.30 -2.01 12.75
CA PHE A 58 5.86 -0.88 11.95
C PHE A 58 6.66 -0.78 10.64
N LEU A 59 7.99 -0.86 10.71
CA LEU A 59 8.82 -0.92 9.50
C LEU A 59 8.46 -2.11 8.63
N LYS A 60 8.16 -3.27 9.24
CA LYS A 60 7.69 -4.45 8.51
C LYS A 60 6.32 -4.24 7.86
N ALA A 61 5.39 -3.57 8.54
CA ALA A 61 4.09 -3.23 7.97
C ALA A 61 4.26 -2.34 6.74
N LEU A 62 5.08 -1.29 6.84
CA LEU A 62 5.38 -0.41 5.71
C LEU A 62 6.07 -1.13 4.55
N GLU A 63 7.02 -2.01 4.86
CA GLU A 63 7.65 -2.86 3.86
C GLU A 63 6.60 -3.70 3.12
N ASP A 64 5.71 -4.39 3.85
CA ASP A 64 4.67 -5.23 3.23
C ASP A 64 3.67 -4.38 2.44
N ASP A 65 3.20 -3.27 2.99
CA ASP A 65 2.25 -2.33 2.37
C ASP A 65 2.78 -1.79 1.05
N PHE A 66 3.97 -1.19 1.07
CA PHE A 66 4.53 -0.54 -0.11
C PHE A 66 5.06 -1.55 -1.11
N ARG A 67 5.48 -2.75 -0.70
CA ARG A 67 5.82 -3.81 -1.64
C ARG A 67 4.58 -4.24 -2.41
N MET A 68 3.45 -4.43 -1.74
CA MET A 68 2.18 -4.75 -2.42
C MET A 68 1.71 -3.58 -3.29
N LEU A 69 1.71 -2.36 -2.76
CA LEU A 69 1.21 -1.20 -3.48
C LEU A 69 2.03 -0.86 -4.74
N LEU A 70 3.35 -1.08 -4.69
CA LEU A 70 4.27 -0.73 -5.79
C LEU A 70 4.63 -1.95 -6.67
N GLN A 71 4.03 -3.11 -6.42
CA GLN A 71 4.24 -4.29 -7.26
C GLN A 71 3.58 -4.05 -8.63
N PRO A 72 4.34 -4.13 -9.74
CA PRO A 72 3.81 -3.76 -11.05
C PRO A 72 2.82 -4.78 -11.61
N VAL A 73 3.02 -6.07 -11.30
CA VAL A 73 2.22 -7.17 -11.85
C VAL A 73 2.00 -8.25 -10.79
N TYR A 74 0.78 -8.75 -10.73
CA TYR A 74 0.42 -9.96 -9.99
C TYR A 74 0.17 -11.12 -10.95
N ALA A 75 0.72 -12.29 -10.66
CA ALA A 75 0.37 -13.52 -11.36
C ALA A 75 -1.07 -13.91 -10.99
N ILE A 76 -1.96 -14.06 -11.97
CA ILE A 76 -3.37 -14.34 -11.73
C ILE A 76 -3.62 -15.85 -11.83
N ASP A 77 -4.04 -16.45 -10.71
CA ASP A 77 -4.36 -17.87 -10.62
C ASP A 77 -5.87 -18.12 -10.78
N LYS A 78 -6.69 -17.18 -10.32
CA LYS A 78 -8.16 -17.31 -10.28
C LYS A 78 -8.82 -16.01 -10.71
N THR A 79 -9.95 -16.12 -11.40
CA THR A 79 -10.80 -14.96 -11.73
C THR A 79 -12.24 -15.26 -11.34
N PHE A 80 -12.88 -14.31 -10.66
CA PHE A 80 -14.29 -14.38 -10.29
C PHE A 80 -15.02 -13.23 -10.95
N VAL A 81 -16.18 -13.51 -11.54
CA VAL A 81 -16.99 -12.52 -12.25
C VAL A 81 -18.23 -12.22 -11.43
N GLY A 82 -18.25 -11.05 -10.78
CA GLY A 82 -19.42 -10.54 -10.07
C GLY A 82 -20.40 -9.83 -11.01
N LYS A 83 -21.42 -9.16 -10.46
CA LYS A 83 -22.36 -8.36 -11.26
C LYS A 83 -21.66 -7.16 -11.90
N ASN A 84 -21.06 -6.31 -11.07
CA ASN A 84 -20.44 -5.04 -11.48
C ASN A 84 -18.90 -5.08 -11.44
N GLU A 85 -18.31 -6.21 -11.05
CA GLU A 85 -16.87 -6.31 -10.79
C GLU A 85 -16.26 -7.59 -11.33
N ILE A 86 -14.95 -7.54 -11.55
CA ILE A 86 -14.10 -8.71 -11.78
C ILE A 86 -13.09 -8.76 -10.63
N ILE A 87 -12.92 -9.94 -10.05
CA ILE A 87 -11.99 -10.18 -8.95
C ILE A 87 -10.88 -11.09 -9.44
N TYR A 88 -9.64 -10.62 -9.41
CA TYR A 88 -8.47 -11.41 -9.75
C TYR A 88 -7.77 -11.90 -8.48
N GLY A 89 -7.61 -13.20 -8.36
CA GLY A 89 -6.93 -13.85 -7.24
C GLY A 89 -5.49 -14.24 -7.62
N SER A 90 -4.55 -13.90 -6.75
CA SER A 90 -3.13 -14.21 -6.87
C SER A 90 -2.65 -14.90 -5.59
N GLU A 91 -2.17 -16.14 -5.70
CA GLU A 91 -1.58 -16.92 -4.62
C GLU A 91 -0.12 -16.52 -4.45
N GLN A 92 0.23 -16.11 -3.23
CA GLN A 92 1.59 -15.71 -2.85
C GLN A 92 2.08 -16.64 -1.74
N ASN A 93 3.40 -16.79 -1.60
CA ASN A 93 3.98 -17.60 -0.52
C ASN A 93 3.52 -17.14 0.89
N SER A 94 3.19 -15.86 1.05
CA SER A 94 2.78 -15.24 2.30
C SER A 94 1.26 -15.26 2.56
N GLY A 95 0.43 -15.49 1.53
CA GLY A 95 -1.03 -15.36 1.58
C GLY A 95 -1.63 -15.18 0.19
N ASN A 96 -2.88 -14.75 0.10
CA ASN A 96 -3.56 -14.53 -1.17
C ASN A 96 -3.88 -13.04 -1.33
N ILE A 97 -3.72 -12.54 -2.54
CA ILE A 97 -4.08 -11.18 -2.94
C ILE A 97 -5.30 -11.26 -3.84
N TYR A 98 -6.28 -10.39 -3.58
CA TYR A 98 -7.48 -10.26 -4.39
C TYR A 98 -7.61 -8.81 -4.87
N LEU A 99 -7.66 -8.63 -6.18
CA LEU A 99 -7.77 -7.34 -6.86
C LEU A 99 -9.19 -7.18 -7.39
N PHE A 100 -9.88 -6.11 -7.02
CA PHE A 100 -11.27 -5.84 -7.38
C PHE A 100 -11.33 -4.69 -8.39
N GLU A 101 -11.71 -5.02 -9.62
CA GLU A 101 -11.86 -4.09 -10.73
C GLU A 101 -13.34 -3.85 -11.03
N ASN A 102 -13.73 -2.60 -11.22
CA ASN A 102 -15.06 -2.25 -11.70
C ASN A 102 -15.17 -2.52 -13.21
N LYS A 103 -16.24 -3.19 -13.63
CA LYS A 103 -16.46 -3.55 -15.04
C LYS A 103 -16.71 -2.35 -15.95
N GLU A 104 -17.29 -1.28 -15.43
CA GLU A 104 -17.71 -0.11 -16.19
C GLU A 104 -16.52 0.76 -16.60
N ASP A 105 -15.72 1.19 -15.62
CA ASP A 105 -14.59 2.11 -15.82
C ASP A 105 -13.22 1.42 -15.86
N LYS A 106 -13.16 0.12 -15.58
CA LYS A 106 -11.93 -0.69 -15.51
C LYS A 106 -10.95 -0.25 -14.43
N PHE A 107 -11.43 0.50 -13.43
CA PHE A 107 -10.59 0.91 -12.33
C PHE A 107 -10.53 -0.15 -11.23
N LEU A 108 -9.31 -0.43 -10.78
CA LEU A 108 -9.07 -1.10 -9.52
C LEU A 108 -9.55 -0.17 -8.40
N TYR A 109 -10.51 -0.63 -7.61
CA TYR A 109 -11.09 0.17 -6.53
C TYR A 109 -10.80 -0.44 -5.14
N LYS A 110 -10.37 -1.71 -5.10
CA LYS A 110 -10.00 -2.39 -3.86
C LYS A 110 -8.96 -3.49 -4.11
N MET A 111 -8.04 -3.67 -3.16
CA MET A 111 -7.15 -4.82 -3.08
C MET A 111 -7.16 -5.39 -1.65
N ILE A 112 -7.21 -6.71 -1.51
CA ILE A 112 -7.23 -7.38 -0.21
C ILE A 112 -6.08 -8.37 -0.14
N PHE A 113 -5.24 -8.24 0.87
CA PHE A 113 -4.32 -9.30 1.29
C PHE A 113 -4.97 -10.12 2.40
N ALA A 114 -5.09 -11.42 2.17
CA ALA A 114 -5.69 -12.37 3.10
C ALA A 114 -4.74 -13.50 3.44
N ARG A 115 -4.75 -13.94 4.70
CA ARG A 115 -3.97 -15.10 5.16
C ARG A 115 -4.84 -15.98 6.04
N LYS A 116 -4.83 -17.30 5.78
CA LYS A 116 -5.69 -18.29 6.46
C LYS A 116 -7.17 -17.88 6.45
N SER A 117 -7.65 -17.45 5.28
CA SER A 117 -9.04 -16.99 5.06
C SER A 117 -9.48 -15.79 5.90
N LYS A 118 -8.53 -15.01 6.44
CA LYS A 118 -8.82 -13.76 7.14
C LYS A 118 -8.15 -12.61 6.39
N GLU A 119 -8.91 -11.55 6.15
CA GLU A 119 -8.39 -10.28 5.66
C GLU A 119 -7.35 -9.74 6.64
N LYS A 120 -6.23 -9.25 6.11
CA LYS A 120 -5.13 -8.70 6.89
C LYS A 120 -4.93 -7.23 6.58
N ILE A 121 -4.93 -6.91 5.30
CA ILE A 121 -4.77 -5.56 4.81
C ILE A 121 -5.79 -5.34 3.70
N THR A 122 -6.51 -4.22 3.77
CA THR A 122 -7.39 -3.75 2.70
C THR A 122 -6.83 -2.44 2.17
N PHE A 123 -6.63 -2.39 0.86
CA PHE A 123 -6.33 -1.18 0.12
C PHE A 123 -7.60 -0.72 -0.58
N GLU A 124 -7.93 0.55 -0.44
CA GLU A 124 -9.08 1.19 -1.09
C GLU A 124 -8.58 2.30 -2.01
N PHE A 125 -9.02 2.28 -3.25
CA PHE A 125 -8.62 3.25 -4.27
C PHE A 125 -9.82 4.06 -4.70
N GLN A 126 -9.69 5.40 -4.71
CA GLN A 126 -10.70 6.28 -5.27
C GLN A 126 -10.12 7.03 -6.45
N ASN A 127 -10.70 6.80 -7.62
CA ASN A 127 -10.31 7.41 -8.89
C ASN A 127 -11.47 8.30 -9.35
N LYS A 128 -11.18 9.52 -9.85
CA LYS A 128 -12.21 10.37 -10.45
C LYS A 128 -12.13 10.46 -11.97
N LYS A 129 -10.94 10.59 -12.59
CA LYS A 129 -10.80 10.78 -14.05
C LYS A 129 -9.44 10.39 -14.66
N ASP A 130 -8.54 9.75 -13.92
CA ASP A 130 -7.13 9.58 -14.35
C ASP A 130 -6.63 8.16 -14.06
N THR A 131 -5.46 7.80 -14.60
CA THR A 131 -4.78 6.52 -14.35
C THR A 131 -4.19 6.40 -12.95
N PHE A 132 -4.33 7.43 -12.12
CA PHE A 132 -3.85 7.49 -10.74
C PHE A 132 -4.99 7.69 -9.76
N ALA A 133 -4.94 7.00 -8.63
CA ALA A 133 -5.85 7.23 -7.53
C ALA A 133 -5.64 8.62 -6.91
N GLU A 134 -6.74 9.33 -6.67
CA GLU A 134 -6.75 10.56 -5.87
C GLU A 134 -6.56 10.24 -4.39
N HIS A 135 -7.04 9.06 -3.97
CA HIS A 135 -6.98 8.61 -2.60
C HIS A 135 -6.66 7.12 -2.54
N ILE A 136 -5.69 6.76 -1.69
CA ILE A 136 -5.35 5.37 -1.36
C ILE A 136 -5.41 5.21 0.16
N GLY A 137 -6.37 4.41 0.62
CA GLY A 137 -6.45 3.99 2.02
C GLY A 137 -5.80 2.63 2.21
N ILE A 138 -4.97 2.47 3.24
CA ILE A 138 -4.34 1.20 3.61
C ILE A 138 -4.74 0.89 5.04
N ILE A 139 -5.57 -0.13 5.20
CA ILE A 139 -6.26 -0.47 6.44
C ILE A 139 -5.72 -1.81 6.95
N HIS A 140 -5.14 -1.82 8.16
CA HIS A 140 -4.68 -3.03 8.80
C HIS A 140 -5.73 -3.58 9.78
N HIS A 141 -6.23 -4.78 9.54
CA HIS A 141 -7.25 -5.38 10.41
C HIS A 141 -6.70 -5.97 11.72
N ASN A 142 -5.37 -6.13 11.77
CA ASN A 142 -4.66 -6.78 12.87
C ASN A 142 -3.79 -5.79 13.68
N MET A 143 -3.72 -4.52 13.30
CA MET A 143 -2.89 -3.50 13.96
C MET A 143 -3.63 -2.16 13.97
N PRO A 144 -3.52 -1.34 15.03
CA PRO A 144 -4.15 -0.02 15.11
C PRO A 144 -3.35 1.00 14.30
N PHE A 145 -3.32 0.78 12.99
CA PHE A 145 -2.48 1.49 12.04
C PHE A 145 -3.18 1.62 10.69
N THR A 146 -3.32 2.86 10.23
CA THR A 146 -3.94 3.18 8.94
C THR A 146 -3.12 4.24 8.21
N ILE A 147 -2.93 4.04 6.91
CA ILE A 147 -2.31 5.02 6.01
C ILE A 147 -3.40 5.58 5.11
N GLN A 148 -3.40 6.89 4.93
CA GLN A 148 -4.23 7.58 3.95
C GLN A 148 -3.27 8.41 3.09
N LEU A 149 -3.24 8.12 1.80
CA LEU A 149 -2.45 8.83 0.81
C LEU A 149 -3.40 9.62 -0.08
N ILE A 150 -3.14 10.92 -0.20
CA ILE A 150 -3.99 11.84 -0.95
C ILE A 150 -3.11 12.52 -2.00
N LYS A 151 -3.53 12.48 -3.26
CA LYS A 151 -2.88 13.20 -4.34
C LYS A 151 -3.08 14.71 -4.11
N ILE A 152 -1.98 15.46 -4.10
CA ILE A 152 -1.95 16.93 -4.03
C ILE A 152 -1.94 17.49 -5.46
#